data_AF-A0A6B9MDL8-F1
#
_entry.id   AF-A0A6B9MDL8-F1
#
_cell.length_a   1.000
_cell.length_b   1.000
_cell.length_c   1.000
_cell.angle_alpha   90.00
_cell.angle_beta   90.00
_cell.angle_gamma   90.00
#
_symmetry.space_group_name_H-M   'P 1'
#
loop_
_entity.id
_entity.type
_entity.pdbx_description
1 polymer ?
#
loop_
_entity_poly.entity_id
_entity_poly.type
_entity_poly.pdbx_seq_one_letter_code
_entity_poly.pdbx_strand_id
1 'polypeptide(L)'
;MTHTDTQHPAAPASPAAPAAATAPAASGASDTEGQRGKTAFLFPGQGSQKVGMGLDVIAARPDLVETYYQQADDILGIPLSKLCWEGPEDALRDTAITQPAVFLTSLVTLDLLGDRGVHPDVVAGHSLGEYTALVAAGVLDWRDALRLVRRRGQLMAGVNERVPGAMAAVLGLDLATVEEICAEVAAETGQVAEVANDNEPGQSVVSGEAGAIEKVREAAQRAGAVKAIALPVGAPFHCALMRGIEEEFAAELDQVTFREPSTPVVSGVTADYATSARGITDALRRQLAGRVRWTGSVQLMAASGVTHFVEVGPGKVLSGLCRRIVPELTSYTTNDERRLAKTLDALAPTAAVAA
;
A
#
# COMPACT_ATOMS: atom_id res chain seq x y z
N MET A 1 -6.27 47.67 68.59
CA MET A 1 -7.73 47.56 68.79
C MET A 1 -8.33 47.33 67.41
N THR A 2 -8.93 46.18 67.07
CA THR A 2 -9.38 45.02 67.86
C THR A 2 -9.21 43.71 67.07
N HIS A 3 -8.86 42.61 67.76
CA HIS A 3 -9.18 41.22 67.36
C HIS A 3 -10.71 41.00 67.43
N THR A 4 -11.40 40.02 66.85
CA THR A 4 -11.07 38.81 66.03
C THR A 4 -12.32 38.56 65.11
N ASP A 5 -12.60 37.45 64.41
CA ASP A 5 -12.06 36.09 64.35
C ASP A 5 -12.15 35.47 62.92
N THR A 6 -12.19 34.15 62.83
CA THR A 6 -12.15 33.28 61.65
C THR A 6 -13.52 32.82 61.15
N GLN A 7 -13.64 32.61 59.83
CA GLN A 7 -14.36 31.46 59.26
C GLN A 7 -13.93 31.21 57.81
N HIS A 8 -13.79 29.94 57.44
CA HIS A 8 -13.39 29.45 56.12
C HIS A 8 -14.37 28.35 55.72
N PRO A 9 -14.81 28.28 54.44
CA PRO A 9 -15.10 26.96 53.90
C PRO A 9 -14.68 26.74 52.43
N ALA A 10 -14.23 25.51 52.20
CA ALA A 10 -14.35 24.70 50.97
C ALA A 10 -13.71 25.22 49.66
N ALA A 11 -12.61 24.57 49.26
CA ALA A 11 -12.15 24.51 47.88
C ALA A 11 -13.10 23.64 47.00
N PRO A 12 -13.19 23.91 45.68
CA PRO A 12 -14.06 23.15 44.78
C PRO A 12 -13.58 21.71 44.55
N ALA A 13 -14.54 20.80 44.37
CA ALA A 13 -14.27 19.38 44.13
C ALA A 13 -13.65 19.13 42.74
N SER A 14 -12.69 18.21 42.68
CA SER A 14 -12.06 17.74 41.44
C SER A 14 -13.01 16.82 40.65
N PRO A 15 -13.09 16.91 39.30
CA PRO A 15 -13.92 16.01 38.50
C PRO A 15 -13.37 14.58 38.53
N ALA A 16 -14.26 13.61 38.68
CA ALA A 16 -13.90 12.19 38.77
C ALA A 16 -13.40 11.63 37.43
N ALA A 17 -12.46 10.69 37.50
CA ALA A 17 -11.99 9.93 36.34
C ALA A 17 -13.08 8.99 35.79
N PRO A 18 -13.15 8.75 34.47
CA PRO A 18 -14.13 7.82 33.89
C PRO A 18 -13.82 6.38 34.31
N ALA A 19 -14.86 5.63 34.67
CA ALA A 19 -14.76 4.26 35.12
C ALA A 19 -14.32 3.32 33.98
N ALA A 20 -13.41 2.38 34.29
CA ALA A 20 -13.01 1.33 33.36
C ALA A 20 -14.19 0.38 33.09
N ALA A 21 -14.59 0.25 31.82
CA ALA A 21 -15.58 -0.73 31.41
C ALA A 21 -14.98 -2.15 31.52
N THR A 22 -15.52 -2.96 32.42
CA THR A 22 -15.12 -4.36 32.61
C THR A 22 -15.53 -5.21 31.41
N ALA A 23 -14.58 -5.91 30.80
CA ALA A 23 -14.87 -6.89 29.75
C ALA A 23 -15.74 -8.04 30.30
N PRO A 24 -16.73 -8.54 29.54
CA PRO A 24 -17.51 -9.70 29.95
C PRO A 24 -16.68 -10.98 29.84
N ALA A 25 -16.73 -11.82 30.88
CA ALA A 25 -16.01 -13.08 30.91
C ALA A 25 -16.59 -14.10 29.92
N ALA A 26 -15.71 -14.90 29.32
CA ALA A 26 -16.10 -15.93 28.35
C ALA A 26 -16.87 -17.09 29.01
N SER A 27 -18.04 -17.43 28.47
CA SER A 27 -18.72 -18.70 28.68
C SER A 27 -18.55 -19.57 27.44
N GLY A 28 -17.88 -20.72 27.58
CA GLY A 28 -17.57 -21.58 26.44
C GLY A 28 -18.80 -22.23 25.80
N ALA A 29 -18.95 -22.03 24.50
CA ALA A 29 -19.62 -22.95 23.59
C ALA A 29 -18.59 -23.42 22.56
N SER A 30 -18.65 -24.70 22.17
CA SER A 30 -17.66 -25.32 21.29
C SER A 30 -18.01 -25.10 19.82
N ASP A 31 -17.55 -23.99 19.25
CA ASP A 31 -17.69 -23.70 17.82
C ASP A 31 -16.64 -24.47 17.01
N THR A 32 -16.82 -25.79 16.88
CA THR A 32 -16.11 -26.64 15.91
C THR A 32 -16.92 -26.81 14.62
N GLU A 33 -17.30 -25.68 14.02
CA GLU A 33 -17.45 -25.57 12.56
C GLU A 33 -16.32 -24.69 12.06
N GLY A 34 -15.57 -25.17 11.06
CA GLY A 34 -14.27 -24.60 10.71
C GLY A 34 -14.34 -23.17 10.20
N GLN A 35 -14.05 -22.20 11.06
CA GLN A 35 -13.90 -20.80 10.67
C GLN A 35 -12.76 -20.70 9.64
N ARG A 36 -13.11 -20.46 8.38
CA ARG A 36 -12.16 -20.15 7.31
C ARG A 36 -11.51 -18.82 7.68
N GLY A 37 -10.24 -18.84 8.09
CA GLY A 37 -9.55 -17.64 8.56
C GLY A 37 -9.47 -16.55 7.49
N LYS A 38 -9.54 -15.28 7.90
CA LYS A 38 -9.79 -14.15 7.00
C LYS A 38 -8.71 -14.03 5.92
N THR A 39 -9.14 -13.60 4.75
CA THR A 39 -8.30 -13.41 3.56
C THR A 39 -8.12 -11.93 3.26
N ALA A 40 -6.88 -11.45 3.24
CA ALA A 40 -6.55 -10.11 2.79
C ALA A 40 -6.04 -10.12 1.34
N PHE A 41 -6.62 -9.26 0.49
CA PHE A 41 -6.07 -9.01 -0.84
C PHE A 41 -5.06 -7.86 -0.78
N LEU A 42 -3.88 -8.14 -1.33
CA LEU A 42 -2.73 -7.25 -1.35
C LEU A 42 -2.46 -6.83 -2.79
N PHE A 43 -2.49 -5.53 -3.05
CA PHE A 43 -2.32 -5.00 -4.38
C PHE A 43 -0.89 -4.49 -4.59
N PRO A 44 -0.13 -5.03 -5.57
CA PRO A 44 1.27 -4.67 -5.80
C PRO A 44 1.44 -3.25 -6.35
N GLY A 45 2.59 -2.66 -6.05
CA GLY A 45 3.01 -1.36 -6.57
C GLY A 45 3.98 -1.47 -7.76
N GLN A 46 4.53 -0.31 -8.14
CA GLN A 46 5.61 -0.18 -9.10
C GLN A 46 6.83 -1.03 -8.71
N GLY A 47 7.49 -1.63 -9.71
CA GLY A 47 8.52 -2.66 -9.55
C GLY A 47 8.00 -4.09 -9.75
N SER A 48 6.69 -4.28 -9.86
CA SER A 48 6.05 -5.60 -10.04
C SER A 48 5.65 -5.88 -11.50
N GLN A 49 5.71 -4.88 -12.38
CA GLN A 49 5.36 -4.99 -13.80
C GLN A 49 6.31 -5.93 -14.56
N LYS A 50 5.76 -6.66 -15.54
CA LYS A 50 6.51 -7.48 -16.52
C LYS A 50 5.83 -7.35 -17.88
N VAL A 51 6.59 -7.44 -18.96
CA VAL A 51 6.00 -7.67 -20.30
C VAL A 51 5.28 -9.02 -20.29
N GLY A 52 4.11 -9.08 -20.91
CA GLY A 52 3.21 -10.24 -20.89
C GLY A 52 2.33 -10.35 -19.65
N MET A 53 2.27 -9.33 -18.79
CA MET A 53 1.38 -9.37 -17.61
C MET A 53 -0.10 -9.29 -18.01
N GLY A 54 -0.95 -10.03 -17.30
CA GLY A 54 -2.38 -10.13 -17.57
C GLY A 54 -2.76 -11.11 -18.69
N LEU A 55 -1.82 -11.58 -19.52
CA LEU A 55 -2.11 -12.58 -20.56
C LEU A 55 -2.68 -13.88 -19.98
N ASP A 56 -2.18 -14.32 -18.83
CA ASP A 56 -2.67 -15.49 -18.10
C ASP A 56 -4.16 -15.36 -17.71
N VAL A 57 -4.58 -14.13 -17.36
CA VAL A 57 -5.95 -13.78 -16.95
C VAL A 57 -6.86 -13.71 -18.16
N ILE A 58 -6.41 -13.06 -19.24
CA ILE A 58 -7.14 -12.93 -20.51
C ILE A 58 -7.35 -14.30 -21.17
N ALA A 59 -6.38 -15.21 -21.10
CA ALA A 59 -6.51 -16.57 -21.60
C ALA A 59 -7.66 -17.34 -20.90
N ALA A 60 -7.90 -17.04 -19.62
CA ALA A 60 -8.98 -17.65 -18.84
C ALA A 60 -10.33 -16.89 -18.93
N ARG A 61 -10.30 -15.57 -19.21
CA ARG A 61 -11.46 -14.68 -19.35
C ARG A 61 -11.24 -13.65 -20.47
N PRO A 62 -11.46 -14.01 -21.76
CA PRO A 62 -11.17 -13.14 -22.90
C PRO A 62 -12.02 -11.86 -22.96
N ASP A 63 -13.21 -11.87 -22.37
CA ASP A 63 -14.14 -10.74 -22.26
C ASP A 63 -13.57 -9.54 -21.50
N LEU A 64 -12.54 -9.75 -20.67
CA LEU A 64 -11.84 -8.69 -19.95
C LEU A 64 -11.04 -7.75 -20.87
N VAL A 65 -10.77 -8.16 -22.12
CA VAL A 65 -10.14 -7.29 -23.12
C VAL A 65 -11.04 -6.11 -23.47
N GLU A 66 -12.31 -6.37 -23.83
CA GLU A 66 -13.28 -5.32 -24.14
C GLU A 66 -13.76 -4.59 -22.88
N THR A 67 -13.91 -5.33 -21.77
CA THR A 67 -14.42 -4.78 -20.50
C THR A 67 -13.45 -3.81 -19.82
N TYR A 68 -12.13 -4.05 -19.93
CA TYR A 68 -11.13 -3.26 -19.22
C TYR A 68 -10.01 -2.72 -20.12
N TYR A 69 -9.35 -3.56 -20.92
CA TYR A 69 -8.15 -3.13 -21.66
C TYR A 69 -8.45 -2.13 -22.78
N GLN A 70 -9.45 -2.40 -23.63
CA GLN A 70 -9.82 -1.48 -24.71
C GLN A 70 -10.35 -0.15 -24.14
N GLN A 71 -11.22 -0.20 -23.13
CA GLN A 71 -11.69 0.99 -22.43
C GLN A 71 -10.54 1.77 -21.76
N ALA A 72 -9.53 1.09 -21.20
CA ALA A 72 -8.37 1.76 -20.63
C ALA A 72 -7.53 2.48 -21.70
N ASP A 73 -7.32 1.84 -22.85
CA ASP A 73 -6.63 2.46 -23.98
C ASP A 73 -7.39 3.70 -24.49
N ASP A 74 -8.72 3.60 -24.64
CA ASP A 74 -9.60 4.71 -25.05
C ASP A 74 -9.61 5.86 -24.02
N ILE A 75 -9.69 5.54 -22.72
CA ILE A 75 -9.70 6.54 -21.62
C ILE A 75 -8.37 7.29 -21.52
N LEU A 76 -7.25 6.62 -21.77
CA LEU A 76 -5.91 7.18 -21.61
C LEU A 76 -5.30 7.72 -22.91
N GLY A 77 -5.88 7.41 -24.06
CA GLY A 77 -5.36 7.79 -25.38
C GLY A 77 -4.00 7.17 -25.73
N ILE A 78 -3.66 6.03 -25.11
CA ILE A 78 -2.40 5.30 -25.31
C ILE A 78 -2.67 3.79 -25.43
N PRO A 79 -1.83 3.03 -26.15
CA PRO A 79 -1.98 1.58 -26.26
C PRO A 79 -1.41 0.88 -25.01
N LEU A 80 -2.03 1.09 -23.85
CA LEU A 80 -1.60 0.53 -22.56
C LEU A 80 -1.66 -1.00 -22.60
N SER A 81 -2.70 -1.58 -23.20
CA SER A 81 -2.84 -3.02 -23.42
C SER A 81 -1.61 -3.63 -24.10
N LYS A 82 -1.19 -3.03 -25.22
CA LYS A 82 -0.01 -3.41 -25.99
C LYS A 82 1.28 -3.26 -25.17
N LEU A 83 1.43 -2.17 -24.42
CA LEU A 83 2.59 -1.95 -23.56
C LEU A 83 2.68 -3.01 -22.43
N CYS A 84 1.54 -3.48 -21.90
CA CYS A 84 1.50 -4.58 -20.93
C CYS A 84 1.92 -5.92 -21.55
N TRP A 85 1.48 -6.24 -22.77
CA TRP A 85 1.64 -7.57 -23.36
C TRP A 85 2.90 -7.73 -24.21
N GLU A 86 3.25 -6.73 -25.00
CA GLU A 86 4.35 -6.74 -25.98
C GLU A 86 5.55 -5.87 -25.54
N GLY A 87 5.34 -4.89 -24.65
CA GLY A 87 6.39 -3.96 -24.22
C GLY A 87 6.67 -2.85 -25.25
N PRO A 88 7.92 -2.39 -25.41
CA PRO A 88 9.16 -2.92 -24.82
C PRO A 88 9.27 -2.68 -23.30
N GLU A 89 10.13 -3.45 -22.63
CA GLU A 89 10.25 -3.40 -21.16
C GLU A 89 10.63 -2.00 -20.64
N ASP A 90 11.52 -1.28 -21.32
CA ASP A 90 11.93 0.06 -20.89
C ASP A 90 10.80 1.10 -21.01
N ALA A 91 9.90 0.96 -21.99
CA ALA A 91 8.69 1.80 -22.06
C ALA A 91 7.69 1.44 -20.93
N LEU A 92 7.60 0.17 -20.57
CA LEU A 92 6.79 -0.29 -19.44
C LEU A 92 7.39 0.10 -18.07
N ARG A 93 8.70 0.43 -18.00
CA ARG A 93 9.39 0.95 -16.80
C ARG A 93 9.23 2.46 -16.58
N ASP A 94 8.72 3.22 -17.55
CA ASP A 94 8.31 4.61 -17.34
C ASP A 94 7.26 4.64 -16.23
N THR A 95 7.47 5.47 -15.20
CA THR A 95 6.56 5.59 -14.04
C THR A 95 5.14 6.01 -14.45
N ALA A 96 5.01 6.81 -15.50
CA ALA A 96 3.72 7.25 -16.03
C ALA A 96 2.96 6.12 -16.75
N ILE A 97 3.66 5.11 -17.26
CA ILE A 97 3.07 3.90 -17.87
C ILE A 97 2.88 2.79 -16.83
N THR A 98 3.89 2.58 -15.97
CA THR A 98 3.92 1.53 -14.94
C THR A 98 2.69 1.58 -14.04
N GLN A 99 2.32 2.78 -13.55
CA GLN A 99 1.23 2.92 -12.59
C GLN A 99 -0.14 2.47 -13.14
N PRO A 100 -0.66 3.00 -14.26
CA PRO A 100 -1.90 2.48 -14.86
C PRO A 100 -1.77 1.03 -15.32
N ALA A 101 -0.60 0.59 -15.80
CA ALA A 101 -0.39 -0.78 -16.26
C ALA A 101 -0.51 -1.82 -15.12
N VAL A 102 0.13 -1.58 -13.97
CA VAL A 102 0.03 -2.43 -12.78
C VAL A 102 -1.39 -2.38 -12.21
N PHE A 103 -1.97 -1.18 -12.06
CA PHE A 103 -3.34 -0.99 -11.58
C PHE A 103 -4.35 -1.80 -12.39
N LEU A 104 -4.31 -1.68 -13.71
CA LEU A 104 -5.25 -2.36 -14.61
C LEU A 104 -5.06 -3.89 -14.58
N THR A 105 -3.82 -4.37 -14.54
CA THR A 105 -3.51 -5.80 -14.45
C THR A 105 -4.03 -6.41 -13.13
N SER A 106 -3.87 -5.69 -12.03
CA SER A 106 -4.44 -6.09 -10.74
C SER A 106 -5.97 -6.07 -10.73
N LEU A 107 -6.60 -5.11 -11.43
CA LEU A 107 -8.06 -5.00 -11.56
C LEU A 107 -8.67 -6.15 -12.37
N VAL A 108 -8.12 -6.51 -13.53
CA VAL A 108 -8.63 -7.66 -14.32
C VAL A 108 -8.42 -8.99 -13.59
N THR A 109 -7.35 -9.08 -12.78
CA THR A 109 -7.12 -10.24 -11.92
C THR A 109 -8.18 -10.32 -10.81
N LEU A 110 -8.53 -9.17 -10.20
CA LEU A 110 -9.58 -9.07 -9.19
C LEU A 110 -10.95 -9.50 -9.75
N ASP A 111 -11.31 -9.08 -10.97
CA ASP A 111 -12.54 -9.50 -11.63
C ASP A 111 -12.62 -11.03 -11.80
N LEU A 112 -11.54 -11.63 -12.31
CA LEU A 112 -11.44 -13.08 -12.46
C LEU A 112 -11.53 -13.81 -11.10
N LEU A 113 -10.91 -13.31 -10.04
CA LEU A 113 -11.05 -13.89 -8.69
C LEU A 113 -12.51 -13.81 -8.20
N GLY A 114 -13.18 -12.67 -8.41
CA GLY A 114 -14.57 -12.46 -8.04
C GLY A 114 -15.56 -13.36 -8.78
N ASP A 115 -15.36 -13.56 -10.10
CA ASP A 115 -16.10 -14.52 -10.94
C ASP A 115 -15.99 -15.97 -10.45
N ARG A 116 -14.88 -16.30 -9.75
CA ARG A 116 -14.68 -17.60 -9.10
C ARG A 116 -15.08 -17.63 -7.61
N GLY A 117 -15.77 -16.59 -7.14
CA GLY A 117 -16.25 -16.49 -5.76
C GLY A 117 -15.15 -16.28 -4.70
N VAL A 118 -13.96 -15.82 -5.10
CA VAL A 118 -12.86 -15.50 -4.18
C VAL A 118 -12.89 -14.01 -3.88
N HIS A 119 -13.22 -13.66 -2.63
CA HIS A 119 -13.38 -12.28 -2.18
C HIS A 119 -12.51 -11.98 -0.95
N PRO A 120 -12.07 -10.72 -0.76
CA PRO A 120 -11.32 -10.31 0.43
C PRO A 120 -12.23 -9.94 1.61
N ASP A 121 -11.77 -10.28 2.82
CA ASP A 121 -12.27 -9.72 4.09
C ASP A 121 -11.61 -8.36 4.41
N VAL A 122 -10.41 -8.12 3.88
CA VAL A 122 -9.60 -6.90 4.06
C VAL A 122 -8.83 -6.61 2.77
N VAL A 123 -8.61 -5.33 2.45
CA VAL A 123 -7.75 -4.92 1.33
C VAL A 123 -6.64 -3.98 1.78
N ALA A 124 -5.46 -4.13 1.19
CA ALA A 124 -4.33 -3.23 1.36
C ALA A 124 -3.53 -3.14 0.05
N GLY A 125 -2.77 -2.07 -0.15
CA GLY A 125 -1.97 -1.94 -1.36
C GLY A 125 -0.68 -1.14 -1.13
N HIS A 126 0.36 -1.50 -1.86
CA HIS A 126 1.67 -0.87 -1.71
C HIS A 126 1.80 0.33 -2.64
N SER A 127 1.80 1.55 -2.08
CA SER A 127 1.86 2.81 -2.83
C SER A 127 0.78 2.90 -3.92
N LEU A 128 1.13 2.67 -5.18
CA LEU A 128 0.18 2.57 -6.31
C LEU A 128 -0.92 1.52 -6.05
N GLY A 129 -0.61 0.40 -5.40
CA GLY A 129 -1.59 -0.65 -5.13
C GLY A 129 -2.77 -0.18 -4.27
N GLU A 130 -2.61 0.88 -3.46
CA GLU A 130 -3.68 1.43 -2.63
C GLU A 130 -4.87 1.89 -3.50
N TYR A 131 -4.64 2.34 -4.74
CA TYR A 131 -5.72 2.71 -5.67
C TYR A 131 -6.53 1.49 -6.14
N THR A 132 -5.89 0.35 -6.39
CA THR A 132 -6.63 -0.89 -6.69
C THR A 132 -7.37 -1.42 -5.47
N ALA A 133 -6.79 -1.30 -4.27
CA ALA A 133 -7.47 -1.64 -3.01
C ALA A 133 -8.75 -0.80 -2.82
N LEU A 134 -8.71 0.50 -3.14
CA LEU A 134 -9.88 1.38 -3.05
C LEU A 134 -10.96 1.06 -4.08
N VAL A 135 -10.61 0.60 -5.29
CA VAL A 135 -11.59 0.07 -6.24
C VAL A 135 -12.18 -1.25 -5.73
N ALA A 136 -11.35 -2.14 -5.17
CA ALA A 136 -11.80 -3.42 -4.60
C ALA A 136 -12.76 -3.24 -3.40
N ALA A 137 -12.59 -2.17 -2.62
CA ALA A 137 -13.48 -1.78 -1.53
C ALA A 137 -14.66 -0.88 -1.95
N GLY A 138 -14.90 -0.69 -3.25
CA GLY A 138 -16.01 0.13 -3.77
C GLY A 138 -15.90 1.65 -3.53
N VAL A 139 -14.77 2.12 -3.01
CA VAL A 139 -14.52 3.53 -2.68
C VAL A 139 -14.40 4.38 -3.95
N LEU A 140 -13.70 3.86 -4.97
CA LEU A 140 -13.46 4.53 -6.24
C LEU A 140 -14.15 3.80 -7.41
N ASP A 141 -14.62 4.55 -8.40
CA ASP A 141 -14.88 3.97 -9.73
C ASP A 141 -13.53 3.65 -10.40
N TRP A 142 -13.45 2.52 -11.11
CA TRP A 142 -12.20 2.07 -11.68
C TRP A 142 -11.68 2.96 -12.81
N ARG A 143 -12.55 3.64 -13.55
CA ARG A 143 -12.17 4.54 -14.65
C ARG A 143 -11.60 5.85 -14.12
N ASP A 144 -12.15 6.34 -13.02
CA ASP A 144 -11.62 7.52 -12.32
C ASP A 144 -10.32 7.19 -11.60
N ALA A 145 -10.24 6.03 -10.96
CA ALA A 145 -8.98 5.52 -10.42
C ALA A 145 -7.90 5.34 -11.51
N LEU A 146 -8.25 4.86 -12.71
CA LEU A 146 -7.33 4.74 -13.84
C LEU A 146 -6.75 6.10 -14.27
N ARG A 147 -7.61 7.14 -14.34
CA ARG A 147 -7.18 8.52 -14.63
C ARG A 147 -6.27 9.06 -13.53
N LEU A 148 -6.65 8.88 -12.26
CA LEU A 148 -5.83 9.27 -11.10
C LEU A 148 -4.45 8.61 -11.14
N VAL A 149 -4.34 7.29 -11.33
CA VAL A 149 -3.03 6.62 -11.34
C VAL A 149 -2.17 6.97 -12.55
N ARG A 150 -2.76 7.25 -13.71
CA ARG A 150 -2.03 7.82 -14.85
C ARG A 150 -1.47 9.21 -14.49
N ARG A 151 -2.31 10.08 -13.93
CA ARG A 151 -1.93 11.45 -13.58
C ARG A 151 -0.88 11.48 -12.46
N ARG A 152 -1.04 10.64 -11.44
CA ARG A 152 -0.05 10.36 -10.39
C ARG A 152 1.27 9.91 -11.01
N GLY A 153 1.23 8.94 -11.93
CA GLY A 153 2.41 8.47 -12.64
C GLY A 153 3.12 9.56 -13.44
N GLN A 154 2.39 10.44 -14.13
CA GLN A 154 2.96 11.58 -14.85
C GLN A 154 3.63 12.60 -13.92
N LEU A 155 2.95 12.99 -12.83
CA LEU A 155 3.50 13.93 -11.85
C LEU A 155 4.75 13.36 -11.17
N MET A 156 4.72 12.08 -10.80
CA MET A 156 5.87 11.39 -10.21
C MET A 156 7.03 11.21 -11.20
N ALA A 157 6.77 10.90 -12.47
CA ALA A 157 7.82 10.79 -13.49
C ALA A 157 8.56 12.13 -13.71
N GLY A 158 7.83 13.25 -13.75
CA GLY A 158 8.40 14.58 -13.99
C GLY A 158 8.98 15.29 -12.76
N VAL A 159 8.82 14.77 -11.54
CA VAL A 159 9.21 15.50 -10.32
C VAL A 159 10.70 15.83 -10.27
N ASN A 160 11.56 14.95 -10.81
CA ASN A 160 13.01 15.09 -10.76
C ASN A 160 13.56 16.18 -11.70
N GLU A 161 12.78 16.61 -12.70
CA GLU A 161 13.08 17.80 -13.51
C GLU A 161 12.96 19.09 -12.68
N ARG A 162 12.18 19.04 -11.59
CA ARG A 162 11.89 20.15 -10.69
C ARG A 162 12.71 20.08 -9.40
N VAL A 163 12.84 18.88 -8.84
CA VAL A 163 13.50 18.60 -7.55
C VAL A 163 14.37 17.34 -7.69
N PRO A 164 15.67 17.50 -8.03
CA PRO A 164 16.57 16.36 -8.22
C PRO A 164 16.77 15.54 -6.95
N GLY A 165 16.56 14.22 -7.03
CA GLY A 165 16.70 13.33 -5.88
C GLY A 165 16.94 11.88 -6.26
N ALA A 166 16.99 11.02 -5.26
CA ALA A 166 17.28 9.60 -5.41
C ALA A 166 16.48 8.74 -4.42
N MET A 167 16.57 7.43 -4.61
CA MET A 167 16.14 6.43 -3.64
C MET A 167 17.19 5.34 -3.48
N ALA A 168 17.30 4.76 -2.30
CA ALA A 168 18.18 3.61 -2.05
C ALA A 168 17.51 2.59 -1.13
N ALA A 169 17.69 1.30 -1.40
CA ALA A 169 17.30 0.23 -0.49
C ALA A 169 18.43 -0.04 0.51
N VAL A 170 18.09 -0.02 1.80
CA VAL A 170 18.97 -0.38 2.92
C VAL A 170 18.51 -1.73 3.47
N LEU A 171 19.42 -2.70 3.49
CA LEU A 171 19.16 -4.07 3.91
C LEU A 171 20.07 -4.46 5.08
N GLY A 172 19.51 -5.12 6.09
CA GLY A 172 20.23 -5.65 7.25
C GLY A 172 20.28 -4.73 8.48
N LEU A 173 19.59 -3.59 8.45
CA LEU A 173 19.39 -2.70 9.60
C LEU A 173 17.91 -2.63 9.95
N ASP A 174 17.59 -2.48 11.23
CA ASP A 174 16.24 -2.18 11.68
C ASP A 174 15.82 -0.76 11.30
N LEU A 175 14.51 -0.49 11.37
CA LEU A 175 13.93 0.78 10.95
C LEU A 175 14.46 1.97 11.76
N ALA A 176 14.63 1.83 13.08
CA ALA A 176 15.04 2.93 13.95
C ALA A 176 16.49 3.36 13.63
N THR A 177 17.40 2.40 13.46
CA THR A 177 18.77 2.67 13.02
C THR A 177 18.81 3.41 11.67
N VAL A 178 17.92 3.08 10.71
CA VAL A 178 17.85 3.78 9.42
C VAL A 178 17.24 5.19 9.56
N GLU A 179 16.25 5.39 10.43
CA GLU A 179 15.70 6.71 10.76
C GLU A 179 16.74 7.62 11.44
N GLU A 180 17.53 7.09 12.37
CA GLU A 180 18.64 7.81 13.02
C GLU A 180 19.68 8.27 11.99
N ILE A 181 20.15 7.36 11.12
CA ILE A 181 21.09 7.69 10.04
C ILE A 181 20.53 8.77 9.10
N CYS A 182 19.24 8.69 8.74
CA CYS A 182 18.58 9.70 7.92
C CYS A 182 18.57 11.08 8.62
N ALA A 183 18.23 11.11 9.91
CA ALA A 183 18.20 12.33 10.70
C ALA A 183 19.61 12.95 10.89
N GLU A 184 20.64 12.13 11.13
CA GLU A 184 22.03 12.59 11.22
C GLU A 184 22.50 13.21 9.91
N VAL A 185 22.28 12.52 8.78
CA VAL A 185 22.68 13.02 7.45
C VAL A 185 21.91 14.30 7.08
N ALA A 186 20.62 14.37 7.39
CA ALA A 186 19.82 15.57 7.16
C ALA A 186 20.33 16.76 8.00
N ALA A 187 20.70 16.53 9.26
CA ALA A 187 21.29 17.54 10.12
C ALA A 187 22.69 17.98 9.68
N GLU A 188 23.52 17.05 9.17
CA GLU A 188 24.86 17.34 8.65
C GLU A 188 24.83 18.14 7.33
N THR A 189 23.87 17.85 6.46
CA THR A 189 23.80 18.40 5.08
C THR A 189 22.84 19.58 4.92
N GLY A 190 21.80 19.67 5.75
CA GLY A 190 20.66 20.55 5.51
C GLY A 190 19.77 20.10 4.34
N GLN A 191 19.91 18.86 3.88
CA GLN A 191 19.13 18.26 2.78
C GLN A 191 18.13 17.23 3.31
N VAL A 192 17.09 16.90 2.53
CA VAL A 192 16.13 15.86 2.90
C VAL A 192 16.79 14.48 2.75
N ALA A 193 16.64 13.67 3.79
CA ALA A 193 16.88 12.23 3.79
C ALA A 193 15.84 11.60 4.72
N GLU A 194 14.92 10.82 4.17
CA GLU A 194 13.78 10.25 4.90
C GLU A 194 13.55 8.78 4.52
N VAL A 195 12.94 8.00 5.42
CA VAL A 195 12.54 6.63 5.11
C VAL A 195 11.24 6.64 4.29
N ALA A 196 11.37 6.38 2.99
CA ALA A 196 10.29 6.29 2.02
C ALA A 196 9.42 5.03 2.19
N ASN A 197 10.04 3.87 2.45
CA ASN A 197 9.31 2.62 2.67
C ASN A 197 9.90 1.83 3.85
N ASP A 198 9.03 1.39 4.74
CA ASP A 198 9.27 0.31 5.72
C ASP A 198 8.62 -0.96 5.13
N ASN A 199 9.42 -1.84 4.52
CA ASN A 199 8.94 -2.94 3.66
C ASN A 199 8.88 -4.29 4.37
N GLU A 200 9.89 -4.63 5.16
CA GLU A 200 9.95 -5.83 6.01
C GLU A 200 11.02 -5.61 7.09
N PRO A 201 11.02 -6.37 8.21
CA PRO A 201 12.09 -6.32 9.20
C PRO A 201 13.47 -6.52 8.53
N GLY A 202 14.34 -5.51 8.64
CA GLY A 202 15.65 -5.52 7.98
C GLY A 202 15.67 -5.01 6.54
N GLN A 203 14.57 -4.47 5.99
CA GLN A 203 14.55 -3.82 4.67
C GLN A 203 13.75 -2.51 4.70
N SER A 204 14.45 -1.39 4.52
CA SER A 204 13.87 -0.08 4.29
C SER A 204 14.29 0.50 2.95
N VAL A 205 13.54 1.47 2.44
CA VAL A 205 13.94 2.33 1.32
C VAL A 205 14.01 3.76 1.82
N VAL A 206 15.11 4.45 1.53
CA VAL A 206 15.34 5.87 1.85
C VAL A 206 15.20 6.72 0.60
N SER A 207 14.77 7.98 0.76
CA SER A 207 14.60 8.94 -0.33
C SER A 207 14.83 10.40 0.11
N GLY A 208 15.28 11.23 -0.83
CA GLY A 208 15.75 12.59 -0.59
C GLY A 208 16.68 13.08 -1.70
N GLU A 209 17.41 14.16 -1.48
CA GLU A 209 18.41 14.67 -2.44
C GLU A 209 19.51 13.63 -2.68
N ALA A 210 19.98 13.53 -3.94
CA ALA A 210 20.93 12.50 -4.33
C ALA A 210 22.24 12.49 -3.50
N GLY A 211 22.73 13.66 -3.09
CA GLY A 211 23.92 13.79 -2.24
C GLY A 211 23.71 13.28 -0.82
N ALA A 212 22.55 13.57 -0.23
CA ALA A 212 22.17 13.07 1.09
C ALA A 212 21.96 11.55 1.07
N ILE A 213 21.29 11.02 0.04
CA ILE A 213 21.06 9.58 -0.08
C ILE A 213 22.35 8.79 -0.29
N GLU A 214 23.36 9.34 -0.97
CA GLU A 214 24.67 8.67 -1.01
C GLU A 214 25.33 8.61 0.38
N LYS A 215 25.30 9.70 1.15
CA LYS A 215 25.78 9.70 2.54
C LYS A 215 25.03 8.72 3.43
N VAL A 216 23.71 8.60 3.30
CA VAL A 216 22.90 7.58 4.01
C VAL A 216 23.36 6.18 3.62
N ARG A 217 23.65 5.90 2.34
CA ARG A 217 24.15 4.59 1.90
C ARG A 217 25.51 4.26 2.52
N GLU A 218 26.44 5.21 2.56
CA GLU A 218 27.73 5.00 3.22
C GLU A 218 27.60 4.83 4.74
N ALA A 219 26.77 5.64 5.40
CA ALA A 219 26.52 5.56 6.82
C ALA A 219 25.87 4.23 7.21
N ALA A 220 24.89 3.75 6.44
CA ALA A 220 24.29 2.43 6.60
C ALA A 220 25.32 1.31 6.46
N GLN A 221 26.24 1.38 5.49
CA GLN A 221 27.34 0.42 5.37
C GLN A 221 28.26 0.44 6.60
N ARG A 222 28.62 1.62 7.11
CA ARG A 222 29.41 1.78 8.36
C ARG A 222 28.68 1.22 9.59
N ALA A 223 27.36 1.35 9.64
CA ALA A 223 26.49 0.81 10.69
C ALA A 223 26.24 -0.72 10.57
N GLY A 224 26.76 -1.38 9.54
CA GLY A 224 26.65 -2.84 9.37
C GLY A 224 25.53 -3.32 8.44
N ALA A 225 24.94 -2.44 7.62
CA ALA A 225 24.00 -2.86 6.59
C ALA A 225 24.62 -3.91 5.65
N VAL A 226 23.91 -5.01 5.45
CA VAL A 226 24.29 -6.08 4.52
C VAL A 226 24.39 -5.54 3.08
N LYS A 227 23.51 -4.60 2.69
CA LYS A 227 23.60 -3.83 1.43
C LYS A 227 22.98 -2.44 1.57
N ALA A 228 23.52 -1.48 0.84
CA ALA A 228 22.90 -0.17 0.60
C ALA A 228 22.97 0.17 -0.91
N ILE A 229 21.86 -0.02 -1.62
CA ILE A 229 21.81 -0.08 -3.09
C ILE A 229 20.98 1.09 -3.63
N ALA A 230 21.55 1.91 -4.52
CA ALA A 230 20.77 2.90 -5.27
C ALA A 230 19.72 2.19 -6.14
N LEU A 231 18.48 2.68 -6.11
CA LEU A 231 17.40 2.14 -6.92
C LEU A 231 17.38 2.81 -8.31
N PRO A 232 17.07 2.06 -9.39
CA PRO A 232 16.99 2.60 -10.74
C PRO A 232 15.67 3.35 -10.97
N VAL A 233 15.36 4.31 -10.08
CA VAL A 233 14.20 5.18 -10.14
C VAL A 233 14.69 6.63 -10.20
N GLY A 234 14.26 7.37 -11.22
CA GLY A 234 14.78 8.69 -11.50
C GLY A 234 14.13 9.80 -10.68
N ALA A 235 13.69 9.56 -9.44
CA ALA A 235 12.95 10.53 -8.62
C ALA A 235 12.90 10.15 -7.12
N PRO A 236 12.76 11.13 -6.20
CA PRO A 236 12.71 10.91 -4.76
C PRO A 236 11.29 10.65 -4.21
N PHE A 237 10.73 9.47 -4.42
CA PHE A 237 9.35 9.17 -3.98
C PHE A 237 9.21 9.00 -2.46
N HIS A 238 8.02 9.36 -1.92
CA HIS A 238 7.65 9.14 -0.52
C HIS A 238 8.53 9.88 0.52
N CYS A 239 8.95 11.11 0.18
CA CYS A 239 9.62 12.03 1.09
C CYS A 239 9.15 13.48 0.88
N ALA A 240 9.54 14.41 1.77
CA ALA A 240 9.14 15.81 1.76
C ALA A 240 9.37 16.56 0.42
N LEU A 241 10.31 16.11 -0.42
CA LEU A 241 10.54 16.66 -1.77
C LEU A 241 9.33 16.53 -2.71
N MET A 242 8.42 15.60 -2.42
CA MET A 242 7.23 15.33 -3.22
C MET A 242 6.07 16.30 -2.93
N ARG A 243 6.16 17.13 -1.87
CA ARG A 243 5.06 18.05 -1.47
C ARG A 243 4.59 18.98 -2.59
N GLY A 244 5.50 19.41 -3.47
CA GLY A 244 5.15 20.26 -4.61
C GLY A 244 4.19 19.59 -5.61
N ILE A 245 4.28 18.26 -5.81
CA ILE A 245 3.31 17.52 -6.63
C ILE A 245 2.13 16.99 -5.82
N GLU A 246 2.24 16.99 -4.49
CA GLU A 246 1.17 16.59 -3.59
C GLU A 246 -0.03 17.54 -3.71
N GLU A 247 0.21 18.85 -3.75
CA GLU A 247 -0.83 19.87 -3.97
C GLU A 247 -1.47 19.77 -5.36
N GLU A 248 -0.68 19.54 -6.42
CA GLU A 248 -1.20 19.31 -7.77
C GLU A 248 -2.09 18.06 -7.83
N PHE A 249 -1.65 16.96 -7.22
CA PHE A 249 -2.41 15.71 -7.21
C PHE A 249 -3.64 15.77 -6.30
N ALA A 250 -3.59 16.53 -5.21
CA ALA A 250 -4.71 16.76 -4.32
C ALA A 250 -5.92 17.40 -5.05
N ALA A 251 -5.66 18.30 -6.01
CA ALA A 251 -6.67 18.92 -6.86
C ALA A 251 -7.29 17.94 -7.89
N GLU A 252 -6.59 16.87 -8.26
CA GLU A 252 -7.14 15.77 -9.07
C GLU A 252 -8.07 14.89 -8.20
N LEU A 253 -7.67 14.63 -6.94
CA LEU A 253 -8.50 13.90 -5.98
C LEU A 253 -9.81 14.65 -5.67
N ASP A 254 -9.80 15.99 -5.64
CA ASP A 254 -11.02 16.82 -5.44
C ASP A 254 -12.05 16.71 -6.58
N GLN A 255 -11.66 16.17 -7.75
CA GLN A 255 -12.57 15.96 -8.89
C GLN A 255 -13.24 14.58 -8.89
N VAL A 256 -12.85 13.69 -7.98
CA VAL A 256 -13.30 12.28 -7.96
C VAL A 256 -14.20 12.01 -6.76
N THR A 257 -15.25 11.22 -6.97
CA THR A 257 -16.17 10.82 -5.89
C THR A 257 -15.62 9.64 -5.10
N PHE A 258 -15.31 9.87 -3.82
CA PHE A 258 -14.97 8.83 -2.85
C PHE A 258 -16.24 8.35 -2.12
N ARG A 259 -16.43 7.03 -2.05
CA ARG A 259 -17.53 6.38 -1.32
C ARG A 259 -17.03 5.74 -0.03
N GLU A 260 -17.95 5.42 0.87
CA GLU A 260 -17.59 4.64 2.06
C GLU A 260 -17.15 3.22 1.68
N PRO A 261 -16.10 2.67 2.31
CA PRO A 261 -15.56 1.36 1.94
C PRO A 261 -16.53 0.22 2.29
N SER A 262 -16.86 -0.62 1.31
CA SER A 262 -17.64 -1.85 1.53
C SER A 262 -16.80 -2.98 2.14
N THR A 263 -15.48 -2.91 1.98
CA THR A 263 -14.49 -3.85 2.51
C THR A 263 -13.44 -3.06 3.30
N PRO A 264 -13.05 -3.46 4.53
CA PRO A 264 -12.03 -2.77 5.31
C PRO A 264 -10.73 -2.53 4.53
N VAL A 265 -10.30 -1.26 4.47
CA VAL A 265 -9.06 -0.84 3.80
C VAL A 265 -8.00 -0.52 4.85
N VAL A 266 -6.78 -1.04 4.73
CA VAL A 266 -5.62 -0.60 5.52
C VAL A 266 -4.81 0.40 4.69
N SER A 267 -4.65 1.63 5.19
CA SER A 267 -3.87 2.66 4.46
C SER A 267 -2.37 2.47 4.65
N GLY A 268 -1.61 2.67 3.57
CA GLY A 268 -0.15 2.58 3.59
C GLY A 268 0.53 3.70 4.39
N VAL A 269 -0.14 4.84 4.59
CA VAL A 269 0.41 6.01 5.31
C VAL A 269 0.22 5.88 6.82
N THR A 270 -0.95 5.45 7.27
CA THR A 270 -1.26 5.33 8.71
C THR A 270 -0.79 3.99 9.29
N ALA A 271 -0.72 2.93 8.48
CA ALA A 271 -0.71 1.54 8.95
C ALA A 271 -1.89 1.24 9.90
N ASP A 272 -3.07 1.78 9.56
CA ASP A 272 -4.32 1.61 10.29
C ASP A 272 -5.50 1.48 9.31
N TYR A 273 -6.65 0.99 9.79
CA TYR A 273 -7.88 0.89 8.99
C TYR A 273 -8.44 2.27 8.66
N ALA A 274 -8.60 2.55 7.38
CA ALA A 274 -9.26 3.74 6.88
C ALA A 274 -10.77 3.47 6.77
N THR A 275 -11.51 3.89 7.80
CA THR A 275 -12.94 3.58 7.99
C THR A 275 -13.91 4.61 7.41
N SER A 276 -13.41 5.65 6.73
CA SER A 276 -14.26 6.65 6.08
C SER A 276 -13.69 7.16 4.76
N ALA A 277 -14.56 7.52 3.82
CA ALA A 277 -14.20 8.14 2.54
C ALA A 277 -13.29 9.36 2.71
N ARG A 278 -13.59 10.21 3.71
CA ARG A 278 -12.75 11.37 4.05
C ARG A 278 -11.37 10.95 4.57
N GLY A 279 -11.31 10.01 5.52
CA GLY A 279 -10.04 9.52 6.08
C GLY A 279 -9.13 8.91 5.01
N ILE A 280 -9.73 8.20 4.04
CA ILE A 280 -9.05 7.68 2.85
C ILE A 280 -8.48 8.81 2.00
N THR A 281 -9.29 9.82 1.66
CA THR A 281 -8.87 10.93 0.81
C THR A 281 -7.76 11.76 1.48
N ASP A 282 -7.88 12.03 2.78
CA ASP A 282 -6.85 12.71 3.59
C ASP A 282 -5.55 11.89 3.67
N ALA A 283 -5.62 10.56 3.68
CA ALA A 283 -4.45 9.68 3.61
C ALA A 283 -3.81 9.67 2.22
N LEU A 284 -4.59 9.55 1.14
CA LEU A 284 -4.10 9.60 -0.24
C LEU A 284 -3.40 10.91 -0.57
N ARG A 285 -3.92 12.05 -0.09
CA ARG A 285 -3.26 13.36 -0.25
C ARG A 285 -1.83 13.27 0.29
N ARG A 286 -1.64 12.86 1.54
CA ARG A 286 -0.32 12.72 2.18
C ARG A 286 0.53 11.55 1.67
N GLN A 287 0.03 10.71 0.76
CA GLN A 287 0.71 9.47 0.37
C GLN A 287 1.94 9.73 -0.52
N LEU A 288 1.98 10.84 -1.26
CA LEU A 288 3.09 11.14 -2.18
C LEU A 288 4.36 11.58 -1.45
N ALA A 289 4.25 12.40 -0.41
CA ALA A 289 5.37 12.78 0.46
C ALA A 289 5.48 11.92 1.74
N GLY A 290 4.51 11.06 2.02
CA GLY A 290 4.48 10.20 3.20
C GLY A 290 5.10 8.83 2.99
N ARG A 291 5.73 8.31 4.05
CA ARG A 291 6.27 6.95 4.14
C ARG A 291 5.18 5.88 3.94
N VAL A 292 5.49 4.85 3.17
CA VAL A 292 4.72 3.59 3.10
C VAL A 292 5.14 2.67 4.25
N ARG A 293 4.23 2.40 5.18
CA ARG A 293 4.44 1.67 6.44
C ARG A 293 4.02 0.20 6.32
N TRP A 294 4.54 -0.51 5.32
CA TRP A 294 4.05 -1.83 4.92
C TRP A 294 4.19 -2.90 6.02
N THR A 295 5.30 -2.91 6.76
CA THR A 295 5.49 -3.83 7.91
C THR A 295 4.34 -3.68 8.92
N GLY A 296 4.02 -2.44 9.30
CA GLY A 296 2.91 -2.14 10.20
C GLY A 296 1.54 -2.55 9.64
N SER A 297 1.27 -2.26 8.37
CA SER A 297 0.02 -2.67 7.71
C SER A 297 -0.20 -4.19 7.72
N VAL A 298 0.85 -4.97 7.47
CA VAL A 298 0.78 -6.44 7.48
C VAL A 298 0.62 -6.99 8.90
N GLN A 299 1.35 -6.44 9.88
CA GLN A 299 1.20 -6.80 11.30
C GLN A 299 -0.21 -6.52 11.83
N LEU A 300 -0.81 -5.37 11.47
CA LEU A 300 -2.18 -5.03 11.81
C LEU A 300 -3.18 -6.05 11.24
N MET A 301 -3.05 -6.41 9.96
CA MET A 301 -3.93 -7.39 9.33
C MET A 301 -3.86 -8.74 10.03
N ALA A 302 -2.65 -9.24 10.32
CA ALA A 302 -2.44 -10.48 11.07
C ALA A 302 -3.08 -10.41 12.48
N ALA A 303 -2.83 -9.34 13.23
CA ALA A 303 -3.44 -9.11 14.54
C ALA A 303 -4.97 -8.98 14.49
N SER A 304 -5.54 -8.63 13.33
CA SER A 304 -6.99 -8.54 13.08
C SER A 304 -7.64 -9.87 12.66
N GLY A 305 -6.88 -10.97 12.69
CA GLY A 305 -7.35 -12.32 12.36
C GLY A 305 -7.25 -12.70 10.88
N VAL A 306 -6.45 -11.99 10.08
CA VAL A 306 -6.07 -12.44 8.73
C VAL A 306 -5.12 -13.64 8.86
N THR A 307 -5.42 -14.72 8.15
CA THR A 307 -4.57 -15.92 8.07
C THR A 307 -4.03 -16.19 6.67
N HIS A 308 -4.66 -15.59 5.66
CA HIS A 308 -4.31 -15.75 4.24
C HIS A 308 -4.08 -14.38 3.60
N PHE A 309 -2.97 -14.24 2.89
CA PHE A 309 -2.72 -13.11 2.00
C PHE A 309 -2.83 -13.58 0.55
N VAL A 310 -3.39 -12.75 -0.34
CA VAL A 310 -3.38 -12.97 -1.78
C VAL A 310 -2.80 -11.74 -2.44
N GLU A 311 -1.64 -11.86 -3.08
CA GLU A 311 -1.10 -10.79 -3.94
C GLU A 311 -1.80 -10.83 -5.30
N VAL A 312 -2.67 -9.85 -5.53
CA VAL A 312 -3.58 -9.78 -6.68
C VAL A 312 -3.00 -8.86 -7.75
N GLY A 313 -2.45 -9.46 -8.80
CA GLY A 313 -1.91 -8.76 -9.97
C GLY A 313 -0.55 -9.31 -10.43
N PRO A 314 0.31 -8.47 -11.01
CA PRO A 314 1.63 -8.87 -11.49
C PRO A 314 2.66 -8.95 -10.33
N GLY A 315 3.67 -9.80 -10.48
CA GLY A 315 4.75 -9.94 -9.50
C GLY A 315 4.41 -10.83 -8.30
N LYS A 316 5.34 -10.90 -7.34
CA LYS A 316 5.23 -11.72 -6.12
C LYS A 316 5.99 -11.09 -4.94
N VAL A 317 6.08 -9.76 -4.97
CA VAL A 317 6.92 -8.95 -4.09
C VAL A 317 6.28 -8.90 -2.71
N LEU A 318 5.00 -8.57 -2.63
CA LEU A 318 4.28 -8.42 -1.35
C LEU A 318 4.19 -9.76 -0.61
N SER A 319 3.99 -10.86 -1.32
CA SER A 319 4.04 -12.23 -0.78
C SER A 319 5.44 -12.63 -0.34
N GLY A 320 6.49 -11.95 -0.82
CA GLY A 320 7.86 -12.01 -0.28
C GLY A 320 7.93 -11.35 1.08
N LEU A 321 7.50 -10.08 1.14
CA LEU A 321 7.51 -9.26 2.35
C LEU A 321 6.68 -9.90 3.48
N CYS A 322 5.44 -10.32 3.19
CA CYS A 322 4.54 -10.91 4.19
C CYS A 322 5.15 -12.14 4.86
N ARG A 323 5.83 -13.01 4.10
CA ARG A 323 6.52 -14.20 4.64
C ARG A 323 7.74 -13.87 5.52
N ARG A 324 8.19 -12.62 5.60
CA ARG A 324 9.24 -12.17 6.52
C ARG A 324 8.71 -11.30 7.67
N ILE A 325 7.55 -10.68 7.49
CA ILE A 325 6.85 -9.94 8.55
C ILE A 325 6.08 -10.90 9.48
N VAL A 326 5.38 -11.89 8.91
CA VAL A 326 4.48 -12.86 9.56
C VAL A 326 4.66 -14.25 8.91
N PRO A 327 5.80 -14.93 9.18
CA PRO A 327 6.19 -16.17 8.50
C PRO A 327 5.24 -17.36 8.70
N GLU A 328 4.40 -17.32 9.73
CA GLU A 328 3.38 -18.31 10.06
C GLU A 328 2.13 -18.23 9.15
N LEU A 329 1.93 -17.13 8.42
CA LEU A 329 0.75 -16.91 7.59
C LEU A 329 0.96 -17.32 6.13
N THR A 330 -0.11 -17.81 5.50
CA THR A 330 -0.03 -18.31 4.12
C THR A 330 -0.18 -17.18 3.11
N SER A 331 0.73 -17.10 2.14
CA SER A 331 0.65 -16.14 1.02
C SER A 331 0.42 -16.86 -0.32
N TYR A 332 -0.58 -16.38 -1.04
CA TYR A 332 -0.93 -16.75 -2.42
C TYR A 332 -0.61 -15.59 -3.38
N THR A 333 -0.57 -15.89 -4.67
CA THR A 333 -0.11 -15.00 -5.74
C THR A 333 -0.86 -15.35 -7.02
N THR A 334 -1.10 -14.39 -7.91
CA THR A 334 -1.87 -14.60 -9.16
C THR A 334 -1.07 -14.36 -10.44
N ASN A 335 0.25 -14.17 -10.33
CA ASN A 335 1.09 -13.57 -11.38
C ASN A 335 1.45 -14.47 -12.58
N ASP A 336 0.94 -15.70 -12.61
CA ASP A 336 1.02 -16.67 -13.69
C ASP A 336 -0.11 -17.71 -13.53
N GLU A 337 -0.49 -18.36 -14.63
CA GLU A 337 -1.57 -19.36 -14.71
C GLU A 337 -1.53 -20.38 -13.56
N ARG A 338 -0.36 -21.00 -13.32
CA ARG A 338 -0.17 -22.02 -12.27
C ARG A 338 -0.46 -21.48 -10.87
N ARG A 339 -0.01 -20.26 -10.57
CA ARG A 339 -0.21 -19.61 -9.26
C ARG A 339 -1.64 -19.15 -9.08
N LEU A 340 -2.26 -18.63 -10.14
CA LEU A 340 -3.67 -18.29 -10.16
C LEU A 340 -4.54 -19.53 -9.90
N ALA A 341 -4.31 -20.63 -10.63
CA ALA A 341 -4.99 -21.91 -10.41
C ALA A 341 -4.86 -22.39 -8.96
N LYS A 342 -3.64 -22.44 -8.41
CA LYS A 342 -3.41 -22.81 -6.99
C LYS A 342 -4.17 -21.91 -5.99
N THR A 343 -4.30 -20.63 -6.31
CA THR A 343 -5.02 -19.66 -5.47
C THR A 343 -6.53 -19.94 -5.50
N LEU A 344 -7.07 -20.20 -6.69
CA LEU A 344 -8.46 -20.60 -6.88
C LEU A 344 -8.76 -21.94 -6.19
N ASP A 345 -7.94 -22.97 -6.38
CA ASP A 345 -8.11 -24.29 -5.77
C ASP A 345 -8.16 -24.25 -4.22
N ALA A 346 -7.46 -23.29 -3.61
CA ALA A 346 -7.43 -23.12 -2.16
C ALA A 346 -8.56 -22.22 -1.61
N LEU A 347 -8.94 -21.18 -2.35
CA LEU A 347 -9.77 -20.08 -1.85
C LEU A 347 -11.16 -19.97 -2.49
N ALA A 348 -11.40 -20.61 -3.64
CA ALA A 348 -12.75 -20.72 -4.18
C ALA A 348 -13.68 -21.45 -3.19
N PRO A 349 -14.99 -21.17 -3.21
CA PRO A 349 -15.97 -22.01 -2.54
C PRO A 349 -15.94 -23.41 -3.17
N THR A 350 -15.87 -24.46 -2.36
CA THR A 350 -16.11 -25.81 -2.86
C THR A 350 -17.52 -25.85 -3.41
N ALA A 351 -17.71 -26.19 -4.69
CA ALA A 351 -19.03 -26.32 -5.26
C ALA A 351 -19.83 -27.32 -4.43
N ALA A 352 -20.91 -26.86 -3.79
CA ALA A 352 -21.81 -27.74 -3.07
C ALA A 352 -22.35 -28.76 -4.06
N VAL A 353 -22.00 -30.04 -3.87
CA VAL A 353 -22.51 -31.13 -4.69
C VAL A 353 -24.01 -31.18 -4.43
N ALA A 354 -24.80 -30.66 -5.38
CA ALA A 354 -26.24 -30.74 -5.34
C ALA A 354 -26.63 -32.22 -5.35
N ALA A 355 -27.23 -32.68 -4.25
CA ALA A 355 -27.72 -34.04 -4.05
C ALA A 355 -29.16 -34.20 -4.59
#